data_AF-A0ABD1TH90-F1
#
_entry.id   AF-A0ABD1TH90-F1
#
_cell.length_a   1.000
_cell.length_b   1.000
_cell.length_c   1.000
_cell.angle_alpha   90.00
_cell.angle_beta   90.00
_cell.angle_gamma   90.00
#
_symmetry.space_group_name_H-M   'P 1'
#
loop_
_entity.id
_entity.type
_entity.pdbx_description
1 polymer ?
#
loop_
_entity_poly.entity_id
_entity_poly.type
_entity_poly.pdbx_seq_one_letter_code
_entity_poly.pdbx_strand_id
1 'polypeptide(L)'
;MRIFKKDGQWVAKTKGFDDESGPSTLPFEDSEEMDEGNDDEDAPSPSHPRPSSHRPLSSTSDFSFSNDYYNLFNGRIDSLTTKVEGLHHKVENLQQSIDGMTSLLQQVLTSHQALHSHLDTVFPPPPPLEN
;
A
#
# COMPACT_ATOMS: atom_id res chain seq x y z
N MET A 1 9.13 6.99 -11.09
CA MET A 1 9.47 5.58 -11.37
C MET A 1 10.09 5.54 -12.77
N ARG A 2 11.22 4.87 -12.95
CA ARG A 2 11.83 4.64 -14.28
C ARG A 2 11.90 3.14 -14.55
N ILE A 3 11.47 2.71 -15.73
CA ILE A 3 11.51 1.31 -16.16
C ILE A 3 12.53 1.19 -17.28
N PHE A 4 13.41 0.19 -17.20
CA PHE A 4 14.44 -0.07 -18.21
C PHE A 4 14.74 -1.56 -18.32
N LYS A 5 15.35 -1.99 -19.42
CA LYS A 5 15.70 -3.39 -19.68
C LYS A 5 17.16 -3.63 -19.27
N LYS A 6 17.42 -4.62 -18.42
CA LYS A 6 18.76 -5.05 -18.00
C LYS A 6 18.86 -6.57 -18.16
N ASP A 7 19.86 -7.05 -18.89
CA ASP A 7 20.10 -8.48 -19.13
C ASP A 7 18.86 -9.26 -19.64
N GLY A 8 18.06 -8.61 -20.49
CA GLY A 8 16.84 -9.20 -21.04
C GLY A 8 15.58 -9.03 -20.17
N GLN A 9 15.73 -8.63 -18.91
CA GLN A 9 14.63 -8.49 -17.95
C GLN A 9 14.22 -7.03 -17.75
N TRP A 10 12.92 -6.79 -17.60
CA TRP A 10 12.38 -5.45 -17.27
C TRP A 10 12.57 -5.16 -15.79
N VAL A 11 13.25 -4.06 -15.48
CA VAL A 11 13.55 -3.62 -14.11
C VAL A 11 12.94 -2.24 -13.88
N ALA A 12 12.25 -2.08 -12.75
CA ALA A 12 11.69 -0.80 -12.33
C ALA A 12 12.48 -0.21 -11.17
N LYS A 13 13.02 1.00 -11.34
CA LYS A 13 13.62 1.78 -10.24
C LYS A 13 12.63 2.82 -9.74
N THR A 14 12.16 2.64 -8.51
CA THR A 14 11.36 3.63 -7.77
C THR A 14 12.31 4.48 -6.94
N LYS A 15 12.14 5.81 -6.98
CA LYS A 15 12.97 6.73 -6.20
C LYS A 15 12.44 6.68 -4.77
N GLY A 16 13.20 6.11 -3.84
CA GLY A 16 12.81 5.94 -2.42
C GLY A 16 12.85 4.50 -1.90
N PHE A 17 13.30 3.52 -2.69
CA PHE A 17 13.62 2.17 -2.22
C PHE A 17 15.16 2.04 -2.22
N ASP A 18 15.74 1.74 -1.06
CA ASP A 18 17.19 1.62 -0.88
C ASP A 18 17.81 0.57 -1.81
N ASP A 19 19.03 0.81 -2.29
CA ASP A 19 19.75 -0.10 -3.20
C ASP A 19 20.08 -1.48 -2.56
N GLU A 20 19.86 -1.66 -1.25
CA GLU A 20 19.93 -2.95 -0.54
C GLU A 20 18.68 -3.82 -0.71
N SER A 21 17.54 -3.24 -1.07
CA SER A 21 16.36 -4.01 -1.44
C SER A 21 16.55 -4.46 -2.89
N GLY A 22 17.05 -5.70 -3.05
CA GLY A 22 17.35 -6.32 -4.34
C GLY A 22 16.23 -6.12 -5.37
N PRO A 23 16.57 -6.17 -6.68
CA PRO A 23 15.60 -5.91 -7.73
C PRO A 23 14.39 -6.81 -7.54
N SER A 24 13.20 -6.23 -7.39
CA SER A 24 11.95 -6.99 -7.47
C SER A 24 11.80 -7.49 -8.90
N THR A 25 12.47 -8.59 -9.20
CA THR A 25 12.23 -9.42 -10.38
C THR A 25 10.88 -10.08 -10.14
N LEU A 26 9.81 -9.44 -10.60
CA LEU A 26 8.55 -10.15 -10.77
C LEU A 26 8.78 -11.12 -11.96
N PRO A 27 8.81 -12.44 -11.74
CA PRO A 27 8.77 -13.36 -12.86
C PRO A 27 7.37 -13.22 -13.48
N PHE A 28 7.32 -12.79 -14.73
CA PHE A 28 6.13 -13.04 -15.52
C PHE A 28 6.21 -14.52 -15.89
N GLU A 29 5.33 -15.32 -15.29
CA GLU A 29 5.19 -16.73 -15.66
C GLU A 29 4.67 -16.78 -17.09
N ASP A 30 5.53 -17.17 -18.02
CA ASP A 30 5.15 -17.54 -19.38
C ASP A 30 4.18 -18.71 -19.25
N SER A 31 2.92 -18.49 -19.61
CA SER A 31 1.91 -19.54 -19.66
C SER A 31 2.24 -20.43 -20.85
N GLU A 32 2.83 -21.60 -20.58
CA GLU A 32 3.07 -22.63 -21.59
C GLU A 32 1.73 -23.11 -22.17
N GLU A 33 1.55 -22.90 -23.48
CA GLU A 33 0.49 -23.47 -24.30
C GLU A 33 0.49 -24.99 -24.18
N MET A 34 -0.67 -25.56 -23.81
CA MET A 34 -0.89 -27.01 -23.89
C MET A 34 -1.04 -27.41 -25.36
N ASP A 35 0.01 -28.05 -25.88
CA ASP A 35 0.07 -28.73 -27.17
C ASP A 35 -0.64 -30.10 -27.03
N GLU A 36 -1.92 -30.17 -27.41
CA GLU A 36 -2.63 -31.45 -27.57
C GLU A 36 -2.38 -32.00 -28.98
N GLY A 37 -1.58 -33.06 -29.02
CA GLY A 37 -1.22 -33.78 -30.23
C GLY A 37 -2.42 -34.37 -30.96
N ASN A 38 -2.41 -34.18 -32.29
CA ASN A 38 -3.08 -35.05 -33.24
C ASN A 38 -2.01 -35.67 -34.13
N ASP A 39 -1.69 -36.93 -33.84
CA ASP A 39 -0.99 -37.83 -34.76
C ASP A 39 -2.04 -38.44 -35.70
N ASP A 40 -1.97 -38.13 -36.99
CA ASP A 40 -2.43 -39.01 -38.09
C ASP A 40 -1.79 -38.56 -39.41
N GLU A 41 -0.60 -39.13 -39.65
CA GLU A 41 -0.04 -39.69 -40.90
C GLU A 41 -0.53 -39.19 -42.30
N ASP A 42 0.46 -38.73 -43.07
CA ASP A 42 0.75 -38.99 -44.50
C ASP A 42 -0.15 -38.43 -45.64
N ALA A 43 0.31 -37.32 -46.26
CA ALA A 43 0.39 -37.16 -47.73
C ALA A 43 1.18 -35.88 -48.16
N PRO A 44 2.11 -35.96 -49.15
CA PRO A 44 2.86 -34.79 -49.65
C PRO A 44 2.19 -34.05 -50.84
N SER A 45 2.57 -32.77 -50.96
CA SER A 45 2.03 -31.66 -51.79
C SER A 45 2.14 -31.79 -53.33
N PRO A 46 1.56 -30.81 -54.10
CA PRO A 46 2.46 -29.81 -54.72
C PRO A 46 1.91 -28.37 -54.97
N SER A 47 2.79 -27.39 -54.71
CA SER A 47 3.21 -26.23 -55.56
C SER A 47 2.22 -25.25 -56.20
N HIS A 48 2.20 -23.97 -55.76
CA HIS A 48 2.73 -22.77 -56.48
C HIS A 48 2.17 -21.40 -55.97
N PRO A 49 2.86 -20.26 -56.25
CA PRO A 49 2.90 -19.08 -55.38
C PRO A 49 2.10 -17.85 -55.90
N ARG A 50 1.73 -16.94 -54.99
CA ARG A 50 1.77 -15.48 -55.28
C ARG A 50 1.68 -14.62 -54.01
N PRO A 51 2.54 -13.59 -53.84
CA PRO A 51 2.46 -12.65 -52.74
C PRO A 51 1.51 -11.51 -53.12
N SER A 52 0.28 -11.52 -52.58
CA SER A 52 -0.56 -10.33 -52.58
C SER A 52 -0.22 -9.49 -51.35
N SER A 53 0.69 -8.55 -51.58
CA SER A 53 0.98 -7.40 -50.72
C SER A 53 -0.29 -6.55 -50.57
N HIS A 54 -1.10 -6.84 -49.56
CA HIS A 54 -2.00 -5.87 -48.93
C HIS A 54 -2.31 -6.34 -47.51
N ARG A 55 -1.62 -5.78 -46.52
CA ARG A 55 -2.25 -5.55 -45.22
C ARG A 55 -1.77 -4.22 -44.64
N PRO A 56 -2.69 -3.38 -44.13
CA PRO A 56 -2.43 -1.98 -43.86
C PRO A 56 -1.64 -1.79 -42.56
N LEU A 57 -0.82 -0.74 -42.60
CA LEU A 57 -0.64 0.30 -41.58
C LEU A 57 -1.05 -0.03 -40.13
N SER A 58 -0.08 0.23 -39.25
CA SER A 58 -0.27 0.79 -37.91
C SER A 58 -0.96 -0.12 -36.91
N SER A 59 -0.20 -1.03 -36.30
CA SER A 59 -0.46 -1.35 -34.90
C SER A 59 0.54 -0.58 -34.07
N THR A 60 0.22 0.70 -33.83
CA THR A 60 0.67 1.34 -32.59
C THR A 60 0.09 0.45 -31.51
N SER A 61 0.90 -0.48 -31.00
CA SER A 61 0.52 -1.40 -29.93
C SER A 61 -0.20 -0.60 -28.87
N ASP A 62 -1.51 -0.80 -28.86
CA ASP A 62 -2.46 -0.03 -28.10
C ASP A 62 -2.13 -0.23 -26.64
N PHE A 63 -1.76 0.84 -25.94
CA PHE A 63 -1.90 0.91 -24.49
C PHE A 63 -3.40 0.97 -24.15
N SER A 64 -4.18 -0.03 -24.61
CA SER A 64 -5.54 -0.22 -24.14
C SER A 64 -5.41 -0.83 -22.75
N PHE A 65 -5.41 0.02 -21.73
CA PHE A 65 -5.72 -0.42 -20.38
C PHE A 65 -7.08 -1.12 -20.47
N SER A 66 -7.08 -2.46 -20.49
CA SER A 66 -8.32 -3.23 -20.56
C SER A 66 -9.19 -2.85 -19.37
N ASN A 67 -10.51 -2.82 -19.58
CA ASN A 67 -11.50 -2.51 -18.56
C ASN A 67 -11.28 -3.29 -17.24
N ASP A 68 -10.72 -4.50 -17.34
CA ASP A 68 -10.37 -5.35 -16.20
C ASP A 68 -9.29 -4.74 -15.30
N TYR A 69 -8.30 -4.05 -15.87
CA TYR A 69 -7.29 -3.33 -15.08
C TYR A 69 -7.90 -2.16 -14.33
N TYR A 70 -8.85 -1.44 -14.95
CA TYR A 70 -9.59 -0.37 -14.28
C TYR A 70 -10.42 -0.91 -13.11
N ASN A 71 -11.13 -2.02 -13.32
CA ASN A 71 -11.95 -2.65 -12.28
C ASN A 71 -11.10 -3.16 -11.11
N LEU A 72 -9.97 -3.81 -11.40
CA LEU A 72 -9.05 -4.28 -10.37
C LEU A 72 -8.44 -3.11 -9.58
N PHE A 73 -8.05 -2.04 -10.28
CA PHE A 73 -7.50 -0.85 -9.65
C PHE A 73 -8.52 -0.16 -8.74
N ASN A 74 -9.76 0.01 -9.22
CA ASN A 74 -10.86 0.56 -8.43
C ASN A 74 -11.15 -0.30 -7.19
N GLY A 75 -11.21 -1.62 -7.33
CA GLY A 75 -11.41 -2.52 -6.18
C GLY A 75 -10.28 -2.42 -5.14
N ARG A 76 -9.03 -2.21 -5.58
CA ARG A 76 -7.90 -1.95 -4.67
C ARG A 76 -8.03 -0.60 -3.97
N ILE A 77 -8.47 0.44 -4.69
CA ILE A 77 -8.75 1.76 -4.10
C ILE A 77 -9.86 1.63 -3.06
N ASP A 78 -10.97 0.99 -3.37
CA ASP A 78 -12.11 0.84 -2.44
C ASP A 78 -11.71 0.08 -1.17
N SER A 79 -10.91 -0.98 -1.32
CA SER A 79 -10.34 -1.72 -0.19
C SER A 79 -9.42 -0.84 0.67
N LEU A 80 -8.59 -0.02 0.03
CA LEU A 80 -7.71 0.91 0.74
C LEU A 80 -8.52 1.99 1.45
N THR A 81 -9.51 2.60 0.80
CA THR A 81 -10.44 3.57 1.36
C THR A 81 -11.13 3.01 2.59
N THR A 82 -11.66 1.78 2.53
CA THR A 82 -12.29 1.12 3.67
C THR A 82 -11.32 0.91 4.84
N LYS A 83 -10.08 0.53 4.55
CA LYS A 83 -9.04 0.38 5.59
C LYS A 83 -8.67 1.72 6.22
N VAL A 84 -8.58 2.78 5.42
CA VAL A 84 -8.29 4.14 5.91
C VAL A 84 -9.42 4.65 6.78
N GLU A 85 -10.68 4.46 6.38
CA GLU A 85 -11.86 4.79 7.19
C GLU A 85 -11.84 4.04 8.54
N GLY A 86 -11.55 2.73 8.50
CA GLY A 86 -11.42 1.93 9.71
C GLY A 86 -10.26 2.36 10.62
N LEU A 87 -9.15 2.83 10.06
CA LEU A 87 -8.06 3.44 10.83
C LEU A 87 -8.45 4.79 11.40
N HIS A 88 -9.20 5.61 10.65
CA HIS A 88 -9.69 6.91 11.09
C HIS A 88 -10.54 6.76 12.35
N HIS A 89 -11.53 5.87 12.35
CA HIS A 89 -12.36 5.60 13.53
C HIS A 89 -11.57 5.09 14.73
N LYS A 90 -10.53 4.27 14.51
CA LYS A 90 -9.65 3.83 15.60
C LYS A 90 -8.89 5.00 16.21
N VAL A 91 -8.41 5.94 15.39
CA VAL A 91 -7.74 7.15 15.85
C VAL A 91 -8.70 8.05 16.63
N GLU A 92 -9.93 8.23 16.15
CA GLU A 92 -10.97 9.00 16.87
C GLU A 92 -11.27 8.40 18.25
N ASN A 93 -11.43 7.08 18.33
CA ASN A 93 -11.66 6.38 19.60
C ASN A 93 -10.49 6.52 20.57
N LEU A 94 -9.25 6.42 20.06
CA LEU A 94 -8.06 6.65 20.87
C LEU A 94 -7.98 8.08 21.37
N GLN A 95 -8.32 9.06 20.53
CA GLN A 95 -8.37 10.47 20.92
C GLN A 95 -9.37 10.69 22.06
N GLN A 96 -10.59 10.17 21.94
CA GLN A 96 -11.61 10.26 23.00
C GLN A 96 -11.14 9.61 24.31
N SER A 97 -10.45 8.47 24.22
CA SER A 97 -9.87 7.82 25.40
C SER A 97 -8.79 8.67 26.07
N ILE A 98 -7.94 9.32 25.28
CA ILE A 98 -6.89 10.23 25.79
C ILE A 98 -7.52 11.45 26.46
N ASP A 99 -8.56 12.03 25.85
CA ASP A 99 -9.28 13.16 26.41
C ASP A 99 -9.94 12.79 27.76
N GLY A 100 -10.53 11.59 27.84
CA GLY A 100 -11.07 11.05 29.09
C GLY A 100 -10.01 10.86 30.18
N MET A 101 -8.85 10.27 29.84
CA MET A 101 -7.73 10.13 30.78
C MET A 101 -7.19 11.49 31.25
N THR A 102 -7.09 12.45 30.34
CA THR A 102 -6.63 13.82 30.65
C THR A 102 -7.57 14.51 31.64
N SER A 103 -8.88 14.34 31.46
CA SER A 103 -9.89 14.86 32.39
C SER A 103 -9.76 14.25 33.79
N LEU A 104 -9.57 12.92 33.88
CA LEU A 104 -9.37 12.23 35.15
C LEU A 104 -8.08 12.68 35.85
N LEU A 105 -6.98 12.83 35.10
CA LEU A 105 -5.72 13.34 35.65
C LEU A 105 -5.88 14.76 36.19
N GLN A 106 -6.61 15.63 35.49
CA GLN A 106 -6.89 16.98 35.95
C GLN A 106 -7.69 16.96 37.27
N GLN A 107 -8.69 16.08 37.37
CA GLN A 107 -9.48 15.91 38.59
C GLN A 107 -8.62 15.43 39.77
N VAL A 108 -7.75 14.44 39.54
CA VAL A 108 -6.82 13.95 40.55
C VAL A 108 -5.88 15.07 41.01
N LEU A 109 -5.30 15.84 40.08
CA LEU A 109 -4.41 16.94 40.40
C LEU A 109 -5.11 18.01 41.26
N THR A 110 -6.34 18.39 40.90
CA THR A 110 -7.14 19.33 41.69
C THR A 110 -7.45 18.78 43.08
N SER A 111 -7.80 17.50 43.20
CA SER A 111 -8.04 16.87 44.51
C SER A 111 -6.78 16.85 45.37
N HIS A 112 -5.62 16.57 44.77
CA HIS A 112 -4.35 16.56 45.47
C HIS A 112 -3.97 17.97 45.96
N GLN A 113 -4.17 19.00 45.14
CA GLN A 113 -3.95 20.39 45.56
C GLN A 113 -4.87 20.78 46.72
N ALA A 114 -6.15 20.41 46.66
CA ALA A 114 -7.10 20.69 47.75
C ALA A 114 -6.69 20.00 49.06
N LEU A 115 -6.21 18.74 49.00
CA LEU A 115 -5.69 18.03 50.16
C LEU A 115 -4.42 18.68 50.71
N HIS A 116 -3.50 19.11 49.84
CA HIS A 116 -2.29 19.80 50.26
C HIS A 116 -2.62 21.11 50.98
N SER A 117 -3.50 21.94 50.41
CA SER A 117 -3.94 23.17 51.05
C SER A 117 -4.64 22.91 52.39
N HIS A 118 -5.41 21.82 52.49
CA HIS A 118 -6.02 21.42 53.76
C HIS A 118 -4.96 21.03 54.80
N LEU A 119 -3.93 20.27 54.41
CA LEU A 119 -2.81 19.92 55.29
C LEU A 119 -2.03 21.14 55.76
N ASP A 120 -1.73 22.09 54.88
CA ASP A 120 -1.06 23.35 55.25
C ASP A 120 -1.89 24.17 56.26
N THR A 121 -3.23 24.06 56.19
CA THR A 121 -4.14 24.74 57.11
C THR A 121 -4.21 24.05 58.48
N VAL A 122 -4.25 22.71 58.49
CA VAL A 122 -4.36 21.92 59.73
C VAL A 122 -3.01 21.80 60.44
N PHE A 123 -1.91 21.85 59.69
CA PHE A 123 -0.55 21.68 60.18
C PHE A 123 0.35 22.77 59.58
N PRO A 124 0.25 24.02 60.06
CA PRO A 124 1.05 25.11 59.53
C PRO A 124 2.53 24.82 59.74
N PRO A 125 3.40 25.20 58.77
CA PRO A 125 4.83 25.05 58.94
C PRO A 125 5.31 25.84 60.17
N PRO A 126 6.32 25.33 60.91
CA PRO A 126 6.85 26.03 62.06
C PRO A 126 7.36 27.42 61.64
N PRO A 127 7.18 28.45 62.49
CA PRO A 127 7.68 29.78 62.19
C PRO A 127 9.21 29.74 61.98
N PRO A 128 9.74 30.56 61.05
CA PRO A 128 11.18 30.62 60.85
C PRO A 128 11.88 31.03 62.15
N LEU A 129 12.98 30.36 62.48
CA LEU A 129 13.83 30.74 63.61
C LEU A 129 14.43 32.12 63.29
N GLU A 130 13.95 33.16 63.96
CA GLU A 130 14.62 34.47 63.96
C GLU A 130 16.02 34.30 64.56
N ASN A 131 17.03 34.74 63.83
CA ASN A 131 18.45 34.67 64.17
C ASN A 131 18.98 36.09 64.39
#